data_AF-A0A1E8U040-F1
#
_entry.id   AF-A0A1E8U040-F1
#
_cell.length_a   1.000
_cell.length_b   1.000
_cell.length_c   1.000
_cell.angle_alpha   90.00
_cell.angle_beta   90.00
_cell.angle_gamma   90.00
#
_symmetry.space_group_name_H-M   'P 1'
#
loop_
_entity.id
_entity.type
_entity.pdbx_description
1 polymer ?
#
loop_
_entity_poly.entity_id
_entity_poly.type
_entity_poly.pdbx_seq_one_letter_code
_entity_poly.pdbx_strand_id
1 'polypeptide(L)' 'MIEAFRDNLDDVRREIFANLFTRRTGERLKLWQIYETLDIDRAEYERLKAEILLDFAKSYRGGVLLKKC' A
#
# COMPACT_ATOMS: atom_id res chain seq x y z
N MET A 1 -8.73 -0.36 9.63
CA MET A 1 -8.96 -0.07 8.21
C MET A 1 -7.66 -0.12 7.42
N ILE A 2 -6.69 0.76 7.69
CA ILE A 2 -5.37 0.74 7.02
C ILE A 2 -4.68 -0.63 7.21
N GLU A 3 -4.63 -1.15 8.43
CA GLU A 3 -4.09 -2.49 8.72
C GLU A 3 -4.88 -3.61 8.02
N ALA A 4 -6.22 -3.58 8.10
CA ALA A 4 -7.06 -4.60 7.46
C ALA A 4 -6.97 -4.58 5.92
N PHE A 5 -6.80 -3.41 5.31
CA PHE A 5 -6.56 -3.30 3.87
C PHE A 5 -5.19 -3.89 3.52
N ARG A 6 -4.15 -3.48 4.26
CA ARG A 6 -2.78 -4.01 4.11
C ARG A 6 -2.76 -5.53 4.18
N ASP A 7 -3.46 -6.11 5.15
CA ASP A 7 -3.42 -7.55 5.41
C ASP A 7 -4.13 -8.39 4.34
N ASN A 8 -4.91 -7.75 3.45
CA ASN A 8 -5.55 -8.38 2.29
C ASN A 8 -4.74 -8.24 0.98
N LEU A 9 -3.61 -7.52 0.98
CA LEU A 9 -2.74 -7.37 -0.19
C LEU A 9 -1.79 -8.57 -0.32
N ASP A 10 -1.41 -8.90 -1.56
CA ASP A 10 -0.27 -9.76 -1.83
C ASP A 10 1.05 -9.14 -1.29
N ASP A 11 2.08 -9.96 -1.12
CA ASP A 11 3.30 -9.57 -0.41
C ASP A 11 3.99 -8.33 -1.02
N VAL A 12 4.02 -8.21 -2.35
CA VAL A 12 4.62 -7.08 -3.05
C VAL A 12 3.81 -5.80 -2.79
N ARG A 13 2.49 -5.84 -3.01
CA ARG A 13 1.62 -4.69 -2.77
C ARG A 13 1.58 -4.31 -1.30
N ARG A 14 1.63 -5.29 -0.40
CA ARG A 14 1.67 -5.12 1.05
C ARG A 14 2.90 -4.33 1.48
N GLU A 15 4.06 -4.69 0.97
CA GLU A 15 5.33 -4.01 1.28
C GLU A 15 5.33 -2.56 0.79
N ILE A 16 4.85 -2.32 -0.45
CA ILE A 16 4.68 -0.96 -0.99
C ILE A 16 3.72 -0.15 -0.11
N PHE A 17 2.54 -0.70 0.22
CA PHE A 17 1.55 -0.01 1.04
C PHE A 17 2.08 0.25 2.46
N ALA A 18 2.78 -0.72 3.05
CA ALA A 18 3.37 -0.57 4.38
C ALA A 18 4.42 0.55 4.38
N ASN A 19 5.29 0.61 3.37
CA ASN A 19 6.27 1.67 3.24
C ASN A 19 5.62 3.06 3.07
N LEU A 20 4.46 3.13 2.39
CA LEU A 20 3.72 4.38 2.20
C LEU A 20 2.97 4.83 3.45
N PHE A 21 2.36 3.94 4.23
CA PHE A 21 1.36 4.34 5.23
C PHE A 21 1.57 3.80 6.64
N THR A 22 2.28 2.68 6.85
CA THR A 22 2.33 2.02 8.18
C THR A 22 3.74 1.98 8.79
N ARG A 23 4.79 1.97 7.96
CA ARG A 23 6.17 2.00 8.45
C ARG A 23 6.48 3.33 9.13
N ARG A 24 7.25 3.26 10.22
CA ARG A 24 7.73 4.45 10.92
C ARG A 24 8.71 5.20 10.04
N THR A 25 8.82 6.51 10.22
CA THR A 25 9.68 7.37 9.38
C THR A 25 11.14 6.91 9.33
N GLY A 26 11.68 6.36 10.42
CA GLY A 26 13.06 5.83 10.48
C GLY A 26 13.24 4.44 9.85
N GLU A 27 12.15 3.73 9.54
CA GLU A 27 12.15 2.38 8.97
C GLU A 27 11.74 2.39 7.48
N ARG A 28 11.36 3.57 6.96
CA ARG A 28 10.88 3.71 5.58
C ARG A 28 12.04 3.52 4.60
N LEU A 29 11.88 2.54 3.71
CA LEU A 29 12.80 2.28 2.61
C LEU A 29 12.75 3.44 1.61
N LYS A 30 13.92 3.78 1.08
CA LYS A 30 14.06 4.65 -0.09
C LYS A 30 13.57 3.91 -1.35
N LEU A 31 13.15 4.65 -2.37
CA LEU A 31 12.62 4.06 -3.62
C LEU A 31 13.54 3.02 -4.25
N TRP A 32 14.85 3.30 -4.34
CA TRP A 32 15.80 2.34 -4.91
C TRP A 32 15.89 1.04 -4.08
N GLN A 33 15.79 1.12 -2.75
CA GLN A 33 15.77 -0.06 -1.89
C GLN A 33 14.51 -0.89 -2.10
N ILE A 34 13.37 -0.24 -2.39
CA ILE A 34 12.12 -0.94 -2.73
C ILE A 34 12.29 -1.70 -4.05
N TYR A 35 12.86 -1.04 -5.07
CA TYR A 35 13.09 -1.67 -6.38
C TYR A 35 13.98 -2.91 -6.24
N GLU A 36 15.08 -2.81 -5.49
CA GLU A 36 15.98 -3.93 -5.24
C GLU A 36 15.34 -5.02 -4.37
N THR A 37 14.64 -4.65 -3.29
CA THR A 37 14.04 -5.62 -2.35
C THR A 37 12.91 -6.41 -2.99
N LEU A 38 12.14 -5.77 -3.87
CA LEU A 38 10.99 -6.37 -4.52
C LEU A 38 11.30 -6.90 -5.92
N ASP A 39 12.52 -6.70 -6.42
CA ASP A 39 12.95 -7.05 -7.79
C ASP A 39 12.00 -6.47 -8.86
N ILE A 40 11.66 -5.18 -8.72
CA ILE A 40 10.77 -4.46 -9.64
C ILE A 40 11.43 -3.21 -10.19
N ASP A 41 11.03 -2.83 -11.41
CA ASP A 41 11.45 -1.55 -11.98
C ASP A 41 10.54 -0.38 -11.54
N ARG A 42 10.93 0.83 -11.95
CA ARG A 42 10.19 2.06 -11.63
C ARG A 42 8.79 2.08 -12.22
N ALA A 43 8.61 1.56 -13.44
CA ALA A 43 7.32 1.60 -14.13
C ALA A 43 6.33 0.64 -13.45
N GLU A 44 6.80 -0.53 -13.05
CA GLU A 44 6.06 -1.48 -12.24
C GLU A 44 5.68 -0.90 -10.88
N TYR A 45 6.63 -0.28 -10.18
CA TYR A 45 6.33 0.38 -8.91
C TYR A 45 5.23 1.45 -9.03
N GLU A 46 5.33 2.35 -10.01
CA GLU A 46 4.32 3.41 -10.17
C GLU A 46 2.95 2.85 -10.57
N ARG A 47 2.91 1.79 -11.40
CA ARG A 47 1.67 1.07 -11.72
C ARG A 47 1.04 0.46 -10.47
N LEU A 48 1.81 -0.33 -9.71
CA LEU A 48 1.33 -0.98 -8.49
C LEU A 48 0.87 0.05 -7.45
N LYS A 49 1.62 1.12 -7.26
CA LYS A 49 1.24 2.23 -6.38
C LYS A 49 -0.09 2.85 -6.81
N ALA A 50 -0.30 3.10 -8.09
CA ALA A 50 -1.55 3.67 -8.59
C ALA A 50 -2.74 2.72 -8.36
N GLU A 51 -2.58 1.42 -8.64
CA GLU A 51 -3.58 0.38 -8.39
C GLU A 51 -3.96 0.31 -6.90
N ILE A 52 -2.96 0.22 -6.03
CA ILE A 52 -3.14 0.17 -4.57
C ILE A 52 -3.92 1.39 -4.08
N LEU A 53 -3.54 2.60 -4.51
CA LEU A 53 -4.22 3.83 -4.09
C LEU A 53 -5.66 3.90 -4.61
N LEU A 54 -5.89 3.45 -5.84
CA LEU A 54 -7.23 3.40 -6.42
C LEU A 54 -8.14 2.43 -5.66
N ASP A 55 -7.66 1.22 -5.38
CA ASP A 55 -8.43 0.21 -4.66
C ASP A 55 -8.63 0.58 -3.19
N PHE A 56 -7.64 1.20 -2.56
CA PHE A 56 -7.80 1.80 -1.24
C PHE A 56 -8.89 2.88 -1.23
N ALA A 57 -8.89 3.80 -2.20
CA ALA A 57 -9.91 4.83 -2.33
C ALA A 57 -11.32 4.26 -2.59
N LYS A 58 -11.43 3.19 -3.38
CA LYS A 58 -12.69 2.46 -3.58
C LYS A 58 -13.18 1.81 -2.28
N SER A 59 -12.27 1.20 -1.51
CA SER A 59 -12.61 0.62 -0.20
C SER A 59 -13.17 1.67 0.78
N TYR A 60 -12.73 2.93 0.64
CA TYR A 60 -13.29 4.08 1.36
C TYR A 60 -14.69 4.48 0.88
N ARG A 61 -14.93 4.51 -0.45
CA ARG A 61 -16.23 4.88 -1.05
C ARG A 61 -17.31 3.78 -0.91
N GLY A 62 -16.91 2.52 -0.69
CA GLY A 62 -17.81 1.38 -0.52
C GLY A 62 -18.44 1.20 0.87
N GLY A 63 -18.22 2.13 1.82
CA GLY A 63 -19.03 2.20 3.04
C GLY A 63 -18.41 1.63 4.33
N VAL A 64 -17.13 1.86 4.62
CA VAL A 64 -16.65 1.86 6.04
C VAL A 64 -17.03 3.20 6.71
N LEU A 65 -18.28 3.60 6.51
CA LEU A 65 -18.97 4.69 7.15
C LEU A 65 -20.37 4.22 7.57
N LEU A 66 -20.45 3.02 8.14
CA LEU A 66 -21.56 2.63 9.02
C LEU A 66 -20.97 1.90 10.24
N LYS A 67 -20.33 2.66 11.14
CA LYS A 67 -20.60 2.40 12.55
C LYS A 67 -22.08 2.68 12.73
N LYS A 68 -22.91 1.63 12.81
CA LYS A 68 -24.16 1.76 13.54
C LYS A 68 -23.76 1.92 15.01
N CYS A 69 -23.77 3.16 15.48
CA CYS A 69 -24.12 3.43 16.87
C CYS A 69 -25.60 3.08 17.06
#